data_AF-A0A9N8ZGL3-F1
#
_entry.id   AF-A0A9N8ZGL3-F1
#
_cell.length_a   1.000
_cell.length_b   1.000
_cell.length_c   1.000
_cell.angle_alpha   90.00
_cell.angle_beta   90.00
_cell.angle_gamma   90.00
#
_symmetry.space_group_name_H-M   'P 1'
#
loop_
_entity.id
_entity.type
_entity.pdbx_description
1 polymer ?
#
loop_
_entity_poly.entity_id
_entity_poly.type
_entity_poly.pdbx_seq_one_letter_code
_entity_poly.pdbx_strand_id
1 'polypeptide(L)'
;MGHRQSKNSKVEKRKRFRSLRSNSNVQVLTIDESINEAWRFTGSGKRIHYAKNSKLLNNSITEEIERLQKQHWFYKRIWQSNYSAPVEEKLKAGGAKVLDIGCGPGTWIIEMSEMYEQSTFTGVDFSTIFSQEMESINSKFLQANILDSLPFLDDTFDFVRMGLLITAFTATELKEKVIPEIVRVTKPGGWIELMESDVQYFNEGPTTVRLTNALTSFMNSKGISDPLNSYIPKAMEDNEKIQKGIQTEEKTCFLGKWAGDLGKMAVEDIANGWTAIKAPLSKAMKLKSQEYDELVTTFAKEVEQNRTSFKNWRFVAQKIGSTSTSDITITTTA
;
A
#
# COMPACT_ATOMS: atom_id res chain seq x y z
N MET A 1 -21.98 -26.24 -82.63
CA MET A 1 -20.72 -25.75 -83.24
C MET A 1 -20.28 -24.52 -82.46
N GLY A 2 -18.99 -24.41 -82.10
CA GLY A 2 -18.41 -23.23 -81.47
C GLY A 2 -17.67 -23.51 -80.16
N HIS A 3 -16.42 -23.94 -80.28
CA HIS A 3 -15.47 -24.25 -79.21
C HIS A 3 -14.61 -23.03 -78.85
N ARG A 4 -14.06 -23.08 -77.61
CA ARG A 4 -12.74 -22.59 -77.12
C ARG A 4 -12.58 -21.20 -76.46
N GLN A 5 -12.27 -21.30 -75.16
CA GLN A 5 -11.04 -20.85 -74.43
C GLN A 5 -10.69 -19.35 -74.41
N SER A 6 -10.06 -18.75 -73.40
CA SER A 6 -9.70 -19.02 -71.99
C SER A 6 -8.90 -17.80 -71.51
N LYS A 7 -8.91 -17.48 -70.20
CA LYS A 7 -7.79 -17.00 -69.33
C LYS A 7 -8.39 -16.23 -68.14
N ASN A 8 -8.39 -16.80 -66.93
CA ASN A 8 -7.39 -16.63 -65.85
C ASN A 8 -7.07 -15.15 -65.57
N SER A 9 -7.21 -14.60 -64.36
CA SER A 9 -6.68 -15.14 -63.09
C SER A 9 -7.31 -14.48 -61.84
N LYS A 10 -7.25 -15.23 -60.74
CA LYS A 10 -7.59 -14.88 -59.34
C LYS A 10 -6.62 -13.83 -58.78
N VAL A 11 -7.09 -12.90 -57.92
CA VAL A 11 -6.41 -12.51 -56.65
C VAL A 11 -7.43 -11.94 -55.63
N GLU A 12 -7.58 -12.69 -54.54
CA GLU A 12 -7.80 -12.33 -53.12
C GLU A 12 -8.62 -11.10 -52.67
N LYS A 13 -9.71 -11.39 -51.94
CA LYS A 13 -10.36 -10.48 -50.99
C LYS A 13 -9.52 -10.33 -49.70
N ARG A 14 -8.77 -9.25 -49.56
CA ARG A 14 -8.32 -8.75 -48.24
C ARG A 14 -9.39 -7.84 -47.63
N LYS A 15 -10.00 -8.27 -46.53
CA LYS A 15 -10.83 -7.43 -45.65
C LYS A 15 -9.95 -6.28 -45.11
N ARG A 16 -10.20 -5.05 -45.55
CA ARG A 16 -9.65 -3.84 -44.91
C ARG A 16 -10.45 -3.55 -43.64
N PHE A 17 -9.75 -3.55 -42.50
CA PHE A 17 -10.17 -2.92 -41.26
C PHE A 17 -10.61 -1.48 -41.57
N ARG A 18 -11.86 -1.14 -41.24
CA ARG A 18 -12.31 0.26 -41.23
C ARG A 18 -11.81 0.89 -39.94
N SER A 19 -10.92 1.86 -40.07
CA SER A 19 -10.53 2.78 -39.00
C SER A 19 -11.75 3.60 -38.59
N LEU A 20 -12.14 3.52 -37.32
CA LEU A 20 -13.00 4.52 -36.70
C LEU A 20 -12.08 5.65 -36.22
N ARG A 21 -12.19 6.79 -36.90
CA ARG A 21 -11.55 8.04 -36.50
C ARG A 21 -12.20 8.57 -35.22
N SER A 22 -11.35 9.14 -34.39
CA SER A 22 -11.59 9.88 -33.16
C SER A 22 -12.70 10.94 -33.31
N ASN A 23 -13.79 10.76 -32.57
CA ASN A 23 -14.60 11.89 -32.10
C ASN A 23 -14.08 12.27 -30.71
N SER A 24 -13.00 13.05 -30.68
CA SER A 24 -12.52 13.71 -29.47
C SER A 24 -13.31 14.99 -29.26
N ASN A 25 -14.50 14.87 -28.69
CA ASN A 25 -15.11 15.92 -27.88
C ASN A 25 -14.93 15.53 -26.42
N VAL A 26 -13.67 15.45 -25.98
CA VAL A 26 -13.35 15.53 -24.57
C VAL A 26 -13.40 17.01 -24.25
N GLN A 27 -14.50 17.47 -23.65
CA GLN A 27 -14.44 18.71 -22.88
C GLN A 27 -13.43 18.44 -21.77
N VAL A 28 -12.23 18.99 -21.94
CA VAL A 28 -11.26 19.13 -20.85
C VAL A 28 -11.93 20.05 -19.84
N LEU A 29 -12.62 19.44 -18.87
CA LEU A 29 -13.09 20.15 -17.69
C LEU A 29 -11.83 20.60 -16.98
N THR A 30 -11.65 21.91 -16.95
CA THR A 30 -10.64 22.60 -16.13
C THR A 30 -10.79 22.09 -14.71
N ILE A 31 -9.81 21.28 -14.29
CA ILE A 31 -9.64 20.90 -12.89
C ILE A 31 -9.43 22.21 -12.13
N ASP A 32 -10.32 22.47 -11.18
CA ASP A 32 -10.20 23.61 -10.28
C ASP A 32 -8.81 23.62 -9.64
N GLU A 33 -8.03 24.69 -9.87
CA GLU A 33 -6.66 24.89 -9.36
C GLU A 33 -6.61 25.09 -7.82
N SER A 34 -7.69 24.77 -7.11
CA SER A 34 -7.86 24.99 -5.68
C SER A 34 -7.41 23.81 -4.79
N ILE A 35 -6.37 23.04 -5.13
CA ILE A 35 -5.85 21.92 -4.28
C ILE A 35 -4.26 21.90 -4.19
N ASN A 36 -3.63 22.70 -3.26
CA ASN A 36 -2.20 22.75 -2.77
C ASN A 36 -1.97 23.12 -1.24
N GLU A 37 -1.16 22.40 -0.40
CA GLU A 37 -0.62 22.51 1.04
C GLU A 37 -0.35 21.37 2.15
N ALA A 38 0.89 21.22 2.66
CA ALA A 38 1.33 20.08 3.51
C ALA A 38 1.43 20.46 4.97
N TRP A 39 1.48 19.43 5.81
CA TRP A 39 1.90 19.48 7.21
C TRP A 39 3.20 20.29 7.47
N ARG A 40 3.17 21.13 8.52
CA ARG A 40 4.35 21.72 9.24
C ARG A 40 4.24 21.43 10.74
N PHE A 41 5.36 21.19 11.42
CA PHE A 41 5.47 21.28 12.88
C PHE A 41 5.68 22.75 13.28
N THR A 42 4.91 23.31 14.22
CA THR A 42 5.23 24.59 14.84
C THR A 42 6.07 24.36 16.10
N GLY A 43 6.91 25.34 16.47
CA GLY A 43 7.83 25.28 17.61
C GLY A 43 7.17 25.16 19.00
N SER A 44 5.84 25.12 19.09
CA SER A 44 5.09 24.99 20.35
C SER A 44 4.31 23.67 20.49
N GLY A 45 4.50 22.70 19.59
CA GLY A 45 3.97 21.34 19.75
C GLY A 45 2.45 21.15 19.58
N LYS A 46 1.69 22.18 19.17
CA LYS A 46 0.26 22.03 18.81
C LYS A 46 0.08 21.80 17.31
N ARG A 47 -0.70 20.77 16.94
CA ARG A 47 -1.15 20.46 15.57
C ARG A 47 -2.51 21.13 15.32
N ILE A 48 -2.67 21.83 14.19
CA ILE A 48 -3.95 22.42 13.74
C ILE A 48 -4.24 21.90 12.33
N HIS A 49 -5.50 21.58 12.04
CA HIS A 49 -5.98 20.99 10.79
C HIS A 49 -6.07 21.98 9.62
N TYR A 50 -6.08 21.38 8.44
CA TYR A 50 -6.42 21.89 7.11
C TYR A 50 -5.30 22.50 6.26
N ALA A 51 -5.46 22.14 4.97
CA ALA A 51 -4.88 22.65 3.75
C ALA A 51 -3.63 21.90 3.23
N LYS A 52 -3.79 20.89 2.31
CA LYS A 52 -3.80 20.96 0.80
C LYS A 52 -2.64 20.29 -0.11
N ASN A 53 -1.55 19.67 0.36
CA ASN A 53 -0.25 19.14 -0.17
C ASN A 53 0.04 18.01 0.84
N SER A 54 -0.74 16.94 0.87
CA SER A 54 -0.10 15.71 1.37
C SER A 54 1.24 15.56 0.61
N LYS A 55 2.32 15.13 1.28
CA LYS A 55 3.56 14.82 0.57
C LYS A 55 3.28 13.59 -0.29
N LEU A 56 2.60 13.79 -1.42
CA LEU A 56 2.65 12.90 -2.55
C LEU A 56 4.13 12.85 -2.93
N LEU A 57 4.65 11.65 -3.17
CA LEU A 57 6.08 11.45 -3.39
C LEU A 57 6.54 12.13 -4.71
N ASN A 58 5.59 12.45 -5.60
CA ASN A 58 5.80 13.09 -6.91
C ASN A 58 5.11 14.46 -7.06
N ASN A 59 5.62 15.28 -8.00
CA ASN A 59 5.19 16.67 -8.23
C ASN A 59 3.80 16.77 -8.89
N SER A 60 3.30 15.70 -9.51
CA SER A 60 1.96 15.59 -10.05
C SER A 60 1.19 14.45 -9.38
N ILE A 61 -0.10 14.69 -9.08
CA ILE A 61 -1.01 13.67 -8.55
C ILE A 61 -1.09 12.44 -9.48
N THR A 62 -1.02 12.64 -10.80
CA THR A 62 -1.02 11.55 -11.79
C THR A 62 0.22 10.69 -11.67
N GLU A 63 1.41 11.30 -11.54
CA GLU A 63 2.67 10.57 -11.38
C GLU A 63 2.68 9.76 -10.07
N GLU A 64 2.06 10.29 -9.00
CA GLU A 64 1.96 9.55 -7.74
C GLU A 64 0.96 8.39 -7.81
N ILE A 65 -0.18 8.58 -8.49
CA ILE A 65 -1.13 7.49 -8.76
C ILE A 65 -0.43 6.36 -9.53
N GLU A 66 0.30 6.68 -10.60
CA GLU A 66 1.02 5.69 -11.39
C GLU A 66 2.09 4.96 -10.56
N ARG A 67 2.83 5.70 -9.71
CA ARG A 67 3.82 5.10 -8.80
C ARG A 67 3.16 4.15 -7.81
N LEU A 68 2.07 4.55 -7.15
CA LEU A 68 1.33 3.71 -6.19
C LEU A 68 0.72 2.46 -6.84
N GLN A 69 0.20 2.59 -8.07
CA GLN A 69 -0.29 1.45 -8.85
C GLN A 69 0.83 0.46 -9.17
N LYS A 70 1.99 0.95 -9.64
CA LYS A 70 3.17 0.09 -9.87
C LYS A 70 3.62 -0.60 -8.58
N GLN A 71 3.61 0.12 -7.46
CA GLN A 71 3.96 -0.42 -6.15
C GLN A 71 3.03 -1.56 -5.74
N HIS A 72 1.71 -1.41 -5.90
CA HIS A 72 0.76 -2.50 -5.66
C HIS A 72 1.13 -3.77 -6.45
N TRP A 73 1.35 -3.65 -7.77
CA TRP A 73 1.71 -4.79 -8.61
C TRP A 73 3.07 -5.40 -8.26
N PHE A 74 4.02 -4.59 -7.80
CA PHE A 74 5.31 -5.04 -7.31
C PHE A 74 5.16 -5.92 -6.06
N TYR A 75 4.47 -5.43 -5.02
CA TYR A 75 4.27 -6.19 -3.79
C TYR A 75 3.38 -7.42 -4.02
N LYS A 76 2.37 -7.34 -4.89
CA LYS A 76 1.58 -8.51 -5.28
C LYS A 76 2.46 -9.62 -5.89
N ARG A 77 3.50 -9.28 -6.67
CA ARG A 77 4.45 -10.28 -7.21
C ARG A 77 5.35 -10.90 -6.13
N ILE A 78 5.79 -10.11 -5.15
CA ILE A 78 6.53 -10.65 -3.98
C ILE A 78 5.64 -11.65 -3.23
N TRP A 79 4.42 -11.22 -2.89
CA TRP A 79 3.52 -11.99 -2.05
C TRP A 79 2.82 -13.13 -2.76
N GLN A 80 2.66 -13.06 -4.09
CA GLN A 80 1.89 -14.01 -4.90
C GLN A 80 0.43 -14.16 -4.42
N SER A 81 -0.04 -13.20 -3.62
CA SER A 81 -1.39 -13.14 -3.03
C SER A 81 -1.67 -11.71 -2.58
N ASN A 82 -2.94 -11.32 -2.52
CA ASN A 82 -3.38 -10.02 -2.03
C ASN A 82 -3.45 -9.92 -0.51
N TYR A 83 -3.52 -11.06 0.18
CA TYR A 83 -3.60 -11.17 1.63
C TYR A 83 -3.01 -12.51 2.10
N SER A 84 -2.62 -12.59 3.37
CA SER A 84 -2.21 -13.83 4.04
C SER A 84 -3.22 -14.27 5.12
N ALA A 85 -4.07 -13.36 5.60
CA ALA A 85 -5.16 -13.70 6.51
C ALA A 85 -6.09 -14.78 5.92
N PRO A 86 -6.58 -15.74 6.73
CA PRO A 86 -7.44 -16.83 6.26
C PRO A 86 -8.89 -16.36 6.08
N VAL A 87 -9.10 -15.40 5.16
CA VAL A 87 -10.39 -14.75 4.89
C VAL A 87 -11.06 -15.24 3.61
N GLU A 88 -10.41 -16.08 2.81
CA GLU A 88 -10.87 -16.46 1.48
C GLU A 88 -12.26 -17.11 1.48
N GLU A 89 -12.52 -18.05 2.38
CA GLU A 89 -13.82 -18.70 2.49
C GLU A 89 -14.93 -17.68 2.81
N LYS A 90 -14.65 -16.73 3.71
CA LYS A 90 -15.59 -15.67 4.08
C LYS A 90 -15.84 -14.71 2.93
N LEU A 91 -14.81 -14.36 2.16
CA LEU A 91 -14.93 -13.49 0.98
C LEU A 91 -15.76 -14.17 -0.13
N LYS A 92 -15.52 -15.47 -0.37
CA LYS A 92 -16.25 -16.28 -1.37
C LYS A 92 -17.71 -16.55 -0.98
N ALA A 93 -17.98 -16.75 0.30
CA ALA A 93 -19.34 -16.93 0.80
C ALA A 93 -20.22 -15.68 0.64
N GLY A 94 -19.60 -14.50 0.47
CA GLY A 94 -20.29 -13.22 0.30
C GLY A 94 -20.66 -12.55 1.63
N GLY A 95 -21.04 -11.28 1.53
CA GLY A 95 -21.45 -10.45 2.66
C GLY A 95 -20.31 -10.02 3.59
N ALA A 96 -19.05 -10.31 3.26
CA ALA A 96 -17.91 -9.81 4.03
C ALA A 96 -17.77 -8.29 3.85
N LYS A 97 -17.41 -7.60 4.92
CA LYS A 97 -17.04 -6.18 4.89
C LYS A 97 -15.53 -6.06 5.09
N VAL A 98 -14.86 -5.45 4.11
CA VAL A 98 -13.41 -5.30 4.10
C VAL A 98 -13.02 -3.83 4.13
N LEU A 99 -12.05 -3.47 4.97
CA LEU A 99 -11.49 -2.14 5.05
C LEU A 99 -10.01 -2.18 4.65
N ASP A 100 -9.58 -1.24 3.81
CA ASP A 100 -8.17 -0.96 3.52
C ASP A 100 -7.82 0.46 3.98
N ILE A 101 -6.87 0.57 4.91
CA ILE A 101 -6.42 1.84 5.49
C ILE A 101 -5.13 2.29 4.81
N GLY A 102 -5.10 3.55 4.37
CA GLY A 102 -4.06 4.07 3.48
C GLY A 102 -4.19 3.48 2.08
N CYS A 103 -5.42 3.44 1.54
CA CYS A 103 -5.70 2.74 0.29
C CYS A 103 -5.07 3.40 -0.95
N GLY A 104 -4.53 4.62 -0.83
CA GLY A 104 -3.96 5.38 -1.94
C GLY A 104 -4.98 5.52 -3.08
N PRO A 105 -4.61 5.23 -4.35
CA PRO A 105 -5.53 5.30 -5.47
C PRO A 105 -6.58 4.17 -5.48
N GLY A 106 -6.61 3.29 -4.48
CA GLY A 106 -7.61 2.23 -4.34
C GLY A 106 -7.37 0.98 -5.17
N THR A 107 -6.17 0.79 -5.75
CA THR A 107 -5.87 -0.34 -6.64
C THR A 107 -6.13 -1.70 -5.99
N TRP A 108 -5.72 -1.90 -4.74
CA TRP A 108 -5.97 -3.13 -4.01
C TRP A 108 -7.46 -3.37 -3.76
N ILE A 109 -8.21 -2.33 -3.38
CA ILE A 109 -9.66 -2.38 -3.15
C ILE A 109 -10.40 -2.77 -4.41
N ILE A 110 -10.07 -2.17 -5.55
CA ILE A 110 -10.73 -2.45 -6.83
C ILE A 110 -10.49 -3.89 -7.23
N GLU A 111 -9.24 -4.33 -7.20
CA GLU A 111 -8.90 -5.71 -7.55
C GLU A 111 -9.63 -6.72 -6.67
N MET A 112 -9.67 -6.48 -5.35
CA MET A 112 -10.40 -7.34 -4.42
C MET A 112 -11.91 -7.32 -4.66
N SER A 113 -12.49 -6.17 -5.02
CA SER A 113 -13.91 -6.02 -5.31
C SER A 113 -14.34 -6.75 -6.59
N GLU A 114 -13.47 -6.82 -7.59
CA GLU A 114 -13.68 -7.58 -8.83
C GLU A 114 -13.57 -9.10 -8.59
N MET A 115 -12.67 -9.53 -7.70
CA MET A 115 -12.51 -10.96 -7.37
C MET A 115 -13.65 -11.51 -6.50
N TYR A 116 -14.25 -10.67 -5.65
CA TYR A 116 -15.26 -11.07 -4.67
C TYR A 116 -16.49 -10.17 -4.73
N GLU A 117 -17.22 -10.23 -5.85
CA GLU A 117 -18.35 -9.36 -6.16
C GLU A 117 -19.48 -9.36 -5.11
N GLN A 118 -19.60 -10.44 -4.33
CA GLN A 118 -20.61 -10.57 -3.27
C GLN A 118 -20.19 -9.99 -1.92
N SER A 119 -18.96 -9.51 -1.79
CA SER A 119 -18.43 -8.85 -0.61
C SER A 119 -18.25 -7.35 -0.87
N THR A 120 -18.19 -6.56 0.20
CA THR A 120 -18.08 -5.09 0.13
C THR A 120 -16.74 -4.61 0.62
N PHE A 121 -16.17 -3.63 -0.09
CA PHE A 121 -14.83 -3.13 0.10
C PHE A 121 -14.87 -1.63 0.33
N THR A 122 -14.15 -1.17 1.36
CA THR A 122 -14.04 0.25 1.70
C THR A 122 -12.58 0.62 1.78
N GLY A 123 -12.14 1.59 0.98
CA GLY A 123 -10.83 2.19 1.09
C GLY A 123 -10.89 3.50 1.87
N VAL A 124 -9.97 3.71 2.81
CA VAL A 124 -9.77 5.01 3.45
C VAL A 124 -8.35 5.51 3.26
N ASP A 125 -8.21 6.79 2.96
CA ASP A 125 -6.92 7.46 2.90
C ASP A 125 -7.07 8.88 3.46
N PHE A 126 -6.00 9.42 4.05
CA PHE A 126 -6.03 10.79 4.57
C PHE A 126 -6.03 11.82 3.42
N SER A 127 -5.56 11.41 2.24
CA SER A 127 -5.52 12.19 1.01
C SER A 127 -6.59 11.73 0.02
N THR A 128 -7.09 12.64 -0.81
CA THR A 128 -8.05 12.33 -1.88
C THR A 128 -7.32 11.96 -3.18
N ILE A 129 -6.44 10.97 -3.14
CA ILE A 129 -5.70 10.48 -4.32
C ILE A 129 -6.50 9.45 -5.14
N PHE A 130 -7.54 8.86 -4.55
CA PHE A 130 -8.54 8.04 -5.23
C PHE A 130 -9.55 8.91 -5.99
N SER A 131 -10.10 8.41 -7.09
CA SER A 131 -11.21 9.04 -7.81
C SER A 131 -12.54 8.42 -7.39
N GLN A 132 -13.55 9.25 -7.12
CA GLN A 132 -14.91 8.78 -6.85
C GLN A 132 -15.52 8.05 -8.07
N GLU A 133 -15.01 8.30 -9.28
CA GLU A 133 -15.42 7.57 -10.49
C GLU A 133 -15.03 6.09 -10.46
N MET A 134 -14.13 5.70 -9.55
CA MET A 134 -13.69 4.32 -9.36
C MET A 134 -14.58 3.52 -8.41
N GLU A 135 -15.57 4.18 -7.78
CA GLU A 135 -16.56 3.49 -6.96
C GLU A 135 -17.41 2.55 -7.80
N SER A 136 -17.73 1.39 -7.24
CA SER A 136 -18.62 0.40 -7.84
C SER A 136 -19.77 0.07 -6.90
N ILE A 137 -20.62 -0.88 -7.29
CA ILE A 137 -21.70 -1.37 -6.43
C ILE A 137 -21.19 -1.95 -5.10
N ASN A 138 -19.95 -2.46 -5.09
CA ASN A 138 -19.36 -3.14 -3.94
C ASN A 138 -18.00 -2.56 -3.48
N SER A 139 -17.56 -1.41 -4.02
CA SER A 139 -16.38 -0.67 -3.56
C SER A 139 -16.69 0.80 -3.29
N LYS A 140 -16.18 1.35 -2.19
CA LYS A 140 -16.35 2.76 -1.79
C LYS A 140 -15.06 3.36 -1.25
N PHE A 141 -14.90 4.67 -1.40
CA PHE A 141 -13.72 5.37 -0.91
C PHE A 141 -14.09 6.55 0.00
N LEU A 142 -13.31 6.76 1.04
CA LEU A 142 -13.55 7.83 2.00
C LEU A 142 -12.26 8.51 2.43
N GLN A 143 -12.28 9.83 2.46
CA GLN A 143 -11.19 10.58 3.06
C GLN A 143 -11.32 10.52 4.59
N ALA A 144 -10.37 9.86 5.24
CA ALA A 144 -10.32 9.77 6.69
C ALA A 144 -8.88 9.57 7.17
N ASN A 145 -8.55 10.16 8.32
CA ASN A 145 -7.28 9.96 8.97
C ASN A 145 -7.48 9.03 10.17
N ILE A 146 -6.79 7.90 10.18
CA ILE A 146 -6.88 6.93 11.27
C ILE A 146 -6.48 7.52 12.64
N LEU A 147 -5.66 8.57 12.66
CA LEU A 147 -5.27 9.24 13.90
C LEU A 147 -6.39 10.07 14.54
N ASP A 148 -7.46 10.37 13.79
CA ASP A 148 -8.59 11.20 14.20
C ASP A 148 -9.87 10.38 14.47
N SER A 149 -9.74 9.05 14.54
CA SER A 149 -10.83 8.07 14.47
C SER A 149 -11.51 7.98 13.08
N LEU A 150 -11.68 6.76 12.62
CA LEU A 150 -12.40 6.43 11.40
C LEU A 150 -13.91 6.53 11.64
N PRO A 151 -14.68 7.04 10.66
CA PRO A 151 -16.12 7.27 10.77
C PRO A 151 -16.93 5.99 10.56
N PHE A 152 -16.54 4.92 11.24
CA PHE A 152 -17.22 3.63 11.24
C PHE A 152 -17.62 3.25 12.67
N LEU A 153 -18.72 2.51 12.78
CA LEU A 153 -19.11 1.92 14.05
C LEU A 153 -18.10 0.85 14.48
N ASP A 154 -18.08 0.56 15.77
CA ASP A 154 -17.35 -0.58 16.31
C ASP A 154 -17.82 -1.87 15.61
N ASP A 155 -16.92 -2.85 15.49
CA ASP A 155 -17.26 -4.18 14.98
C ASP A 155 -17.92 -4.19 13.59
N THR A 156 -17.43 -3.35 12.68
CA THR A 156 -18.00 -3.21 11.33
C THR A 156 -17.41 -4.19 10.32
N PHE A 157 -16.09 -4.40 10.33
CA PHE A 157 -15.37 -5.09 9.25
C PHE A 157 -14.95 -6.52 9.64
N ASP A 158 -15.16 -7.46 8.73
CA ASP A 158 -14.72 -8.86 8.87
C ASP A 158 -13.20 -8.99 8.61
N PHE A 159 -12.65 -8.09 7.78
CA PHE A 159 -11.22 -8.02 7.48
C PHE A 159 -10.76 -6.57 7.39
N VAL A 160 -9.70 -6.20 8.12
CA VAL A 160 -9.07 -4.88 8.06
C VAL A 160 -7.62 -5.03 7.65
N ARG A 161 -7.25 -4.36 6.57
CA ARG A 161 -5.89 -4.29 6.04
C ARG A 161 -5.33 -2.88 6.22
N MET A 162 -4.02 -2.81 6.47
CA MET A 162 -3.22 -1.61 6.28
C MET A 162 -1.88 -2.02 5.70
N GLY A 163 -1.30 -1.24 4.78
CA GLY A 163 0.02 -1.60 4.26
C GLY A 163 0.82 -0.44 3.72
N LEU A 164 2.15 -0.55 3.87
CA LEU A 164 3.15 0.43 3.43
C LEU A 164 2.99 1.80 4.09
N LEU A 165 2.61 1.84 5.37
CA LEU A 165 2.46 3.06 6.15
C LEU A 165 3.51 3.20 7.26
N ILE A 166 4.60 2.42 7.23
CA ILE A 166 5.68 2.45 8.23
C ILE A 166 6.19 3.85 8.59
N THR A 167 6.26 4.77 7.63
CA THR A 167 6.76 6.15 7.87
C THR A 167 5.66 7.14 8.29
N ALA A 168 4.40 6.72 8.30
CA ALA A 168 3.25 7.59 8.56
C ALA A 168 3.01 7.83 10.06
N PHE A 169 3.47 6.93 10.93
CA PHE A 169 3.16 6.95 12.36
C PHE A 169 4.42 6.86 13.20
N THR A 170 4.43 7.61 14.31
CA THR A 170 5.37 7.31 15.40
C THR A 170 5.02 5.98 16.06
N ALA A 171 5.97 5.42 16.80
CA ALA A 171 5.72 4.21 17.57
C ALA A 171 4.58 4.41 18.59
N THR A 172 4.60 5.53 19.29
CA THR A 172 3.52 5.87 20.22
C THR A 172 2.17 5.96 19.49
N GLU A 173 2.08 6.62 18.33
CA GLU A 173 0.83 6.71 17.57
C GLU A 173 0.35 5.35 17.06
N LEU A 174 1.25 4.49 16.56
CA LEU A 174 0.85 3.15 16.10
C LEU A 174 0.24 2.35 17.27
N LYS A 175 0.93 2.32 18.43
CA LYS A 175 0.49 1.57 19.60
C LYS A 175 -0.78 2.15 20.24
N GLU A 176 -0.87 3.46 20.41
CA GLU A 176 -1.91 4.10 21.21
C GLU A 176 -3.13 4.56 20.41
N LYS A 177 -3.01 4.68 19.08
CA LYS A 177 -4.10 5.17 18.22
C LYS A 177 -4.44 4.22 17.09
N VAL A 178 -3.45 3.84 16.28
CA VAL A 178 -3.70 3.08 15.04
C VAL A 178 -4.17 1.65 15.34
N ILE A 179 -3.43 0.88 16.13
CA ILE A 179 -3.82 -0.49 16.50
C ILE A 179 -5.16 -0.50 17.24
N PRO A 180 -5.41 0.34 18.26
CA PRO A 180 -6.71 0.41 18.91
C PRO A 180 -7.86 0.73 17.95
N GLU A 181 -7.66 1.63 16.99
CA GLU A 181 -8.70 2.01 16.03
C GLU A 181 -8.99 0.90 15.01
N ILE A 182 -7.95 0.23 14.50
CA ILE A 182 -8.09 -0.98 13.68
C ILE A 182 -8.91 -2.02 14.44
N VAL A 183 -8.51 -2.32 15.68
CA VAL A 183 -9.20 -3.29 16.54
C VAL A 183 -10.64 -2.87 16.81
N ARG A 184 -10.92 -1.57 17.00
CA ARG A 184 -12.27 -1.06 17.25
C ARG A 184 -13.20 -1.38 16.07
N VAL A 185 -12.76 -1.10 14.85
CA VAL A 185 -13.60 -1.29 13.65
C VAL A 185 -13.64 -2.74 13.14
N THR A 186 -12.68 -3.59 13.52
CA THR A 186 -12.71 -5.04 13.24
C THR A 186 -13.77 -5.74 14.11
N LYS A 187 -14.59 -6.61 13.52
CA LYS A 187 -15.54 -7.48 14.23
C LYS A 187 -14.85 -8.45 15.19
N PRO A 188 -15.50 -8.92 16.27
CA PRO A 188 -14.99 -10.05 17.05
C PRO A 188 -14.82 -11.27 16.14
N GLY A 189 -13.66 -11.93 16.19
CA GLY A 189 -13.29 -13.00 15.26
C GLY A 189 -12.89 -12.53 13.85
N GLY A 190 -12.95 -11.23 13.56
CA GLY A 190 -12.45 -10.64 12.32
C GLY A 190 -10.92 -10.58 12.27
N TRP A 191 -10.40 -10.45 11.06
CA TRP A 191 -8.96 -10.48 10.78
C TRP A 191 -8.38 -9.09 10.60
N ILE A 192 -7.12 -8.95 11.01
CA ILE A 192 -6.28 -7.76 10.85
C ILE A 192 -5.02 -8.19 10.12
N GLU A 193 -4.65 -7.47 9.07
CA GLU A 193 -3.39 -7.70 8.35
C GLU A 193 -2.63 -6.38 8.12
N LEU A 194 -1.38 -6.35 8.57
CA LEU A 194 -0.43 -5.27 8.33
C LEU A 194 0.68 -5.75 7.39
N MET A 195 0.86 -5.09 6.24
CA MET A 195 1.92 -5.42 5.28
C MET A 195 2.96 -4.29 5.21
N GLU A 196 4.21 -4.57 5.55
CA GLU A 196 5.27 -3.56 5.57
C GLU A 196 6.56 -4.07 4.91
N SER A 197 7.47 -3.14 4.64
CA SER A 197 8.75 -3.40 3.96
C SER A 197 9.89 -2.78 4.74
N ASP A 198 10.97 -3.54 4.96
CA ASP A 198 12.14 -3.03 5.65
C ASP A 198 12.81 -1.92 4.84
N VAL A 199 13.28 -0.89 5.56
CA VAL A 199 14.15 0.15 5.00
C VAL A 199 15.63 -0.22 5.06
N GLN A 200 15.94 -1.35 5.70
CA GLN A 200 17.29 -1.90 5.84
C GLN A 200 17.50 -3.00 4.79
N TYR A 201 18.71 -3.03 4.23
CA TYR A 201 19.08 -3.99 3.20
C TYR A 201 20.14 -4.98 3.72
N PHE A 202 20.26 -6.11 3.03
CA PHE A 202 21.29 -7.12 3.22
C PHE A 202 22.26 -7.08 2.04
N ASN A 203 23.55 -7.35 2.28
CA ASN A 203 24.63 -7.25 1.29
C ASN A 203 24.72 -5.85 0.67
N GLU A 204 24.79 -4.82 1.51
CA GLU A 204 24.88 -3.42 1.09
C GLU A 204 26.28 -3.03 0.62
N GLY A 205 26.35 -2.09 -0.33
CA GLY A 205 27.56 -1.33 -0.58
C GLY A 205 27.69 -0.12 0.37
N PRO A 206 28.88 0.50 0.44
CA PRO A 206 29.14 1.59 1.38
C PRO A 206 28.21 2.81 1.19
N THR A 207 27.78 3.10 -0.04
CA THR A 207 26.84 4.18 -0.32
C THR A 207 25.44 3.85 0.18
N THR A 208 25.00 2.61 -0.04
CA THR A 208 23.72 2.09 0.44
C THR A 208 23.65 2.15 1.96
N VAL A 209 24.68 1.67 2.66
CA VAL A 209 24.81 1.77 4.13
C VAL A 209 24.73 3.23 4.60
N ARG A 210 25.35 4.16 3.86
CA ARG A 210 25.30 5.59 4.21
C ARG A 210 23.88 6.16 4.09
N LEU A 211 23.16 5.80 3.04
CA LEU A 211 21.77 6.25 2.82
C LEU A 211 20.82 5.64 3.86
N THR A 212 20.90 4.34 4.13
CA THR A 212 20.04 3.66 5.11
C THR A 212 20.30 4.13 6.53
N ASN A 213 21.55 4.34 6.94
CA ASN A 213 21.86 4.93 8.25
C ASN A 213 21.31 6.35 8.40
N ALA A 214 21.36 7.16 7.35
CA ALA A 214 20.78 8.50 7.36
C ALA A 214 19.25 8.44 7.49
N LEU A 215 18.60 7.52 6.77
CA LEU A 215 17.16 7.29 6.85
C LEU A 215 16.74 6.82 8.24
N THR A 216 17.36 5.76 8.79
CA THR A 216 17.08 5.26 10.14
C THR A 216 17.32 6.34 11.19
N SER A 217 18.40 7.11 11.10
CA SER A 217 18.63 8.25 12.02
C SER A 217 17.52 9.30 11.91
N PHE A 218 17.06 9.60 10.69
CA PHE A 218 15.97 10.54 10.47
C PHE A 218 14.65 10.01 11.05
N MET A 219 14.29 8.74 10.80
CA MET A 219 13.08 8.10 11.33
C MET A 219 13.08 8.06 12.86
N ASN A 220 14.20 7.65 13.47
CA ASN A 220 14.39 7.66 14.91
C ASN A 220 14.21 9.07 15.51
N SER A 221 14.74 10.11 14.83
CA SER A 221 14.55 11.50 15.26
C SER A 221 13.09 11.97 15.24
N LYS A 222 12.22 11.25 14.53
CA LYS A 222 10.77 11.48 14.47
C LYS A 222 9.98 10.56 15.39
N GLY A 223 10.62 9.66 16.12
CA GLY A 223 9.95 8.67 16.98
C GLY A 223 9.28 7.55 16.20
N ILE A 224 9.69 7.32 14.94
CA ILE A 224 9.31 6.14 14.16
C ILE A 224 10.29 5.04 14.59
N SER A 225 9.80 3.97 15.20
CA SER A 225 10.65 2.89 15.73
C SER A 225 11.05 1.90 14.64
N ASP A 226 12.33 1.54 14.60
CA ASP A 226 12.88 0.34 13.95
C ASP A 226 12.98 -0.80 14.98
N PRO A 227 13.17 -2.11 14.66
CA PRO A 227 12.83 -2.90 13.46
C PRO A 227 11.37 -3.39 13.41
N LEU A 228 10.79 -3.45 12.21
CA LEU A 228 9.38 -3.80 11.98
C LEU A 228 8.92 -5.11 12.61
N ASN A 229 9.72 -6.16 12.42
CA ASN A 229 9.44 -7.52 12.86
C ASN A 229 9.44 -7.70 14.39
N SER A 230 9.86 -6.68 15.14
CA SER A 230 9.74 -6.65 16.59
C SER A 230 8.65 -5.69 17.03
N TYR A 231 8.63 -4.50 16.45
CA TYR A 231 7.83 -3.38 16.93
C TYR A 231 6.33 -3.53 16.60
N ILE A 232 5.99 -3.96 15.37
CA ILE A 232 4.58 -4.13 14.97
C ILE A 232 3.91 -5.29 15.72
N PRO A 233 4.47 -6.51 15.74
CA PRO A 233 3.90 -7.60 16.53
C PRO A 233 3.73 -7.22 17.99
N LYS A 234 4.72 -6.53 18.58
CA LYS A 234 4.64 -6.08 19.97
C LYS A 234 3.49 -5.10 20.20
N ALA A 235 3.30 -4.12 19.31
CA ALA A 235 2.19 -3.18 19.41
C ALA A 235 0.82 -3.88 19.28
N MET A 236 0.71 -4.89 18.41
CA MET A 236 -0.48 -5.73 18.27
C MET A 236 -0.74 -6.58 19.53
N GLU A 237 0.30 -7.23 20.06
CA GLU A 237 0.22 -8.08 21.27
C GLU A 237 -0.08 -7.28 22.54
N ASP A 238 0.35 -6.02 22.62
CA ASP A 238 0.03 -5.17 23.77
C ASP A 238 -1.46 -4.79 23.83
N ASN A 239 -2.22 -4.98 22.74
CA ASN A 239 -3.66 -4.80 22.74
C ASN A 239 -4.38 -6.06 23.27
N GLU A 240 -5.13 -5.91 24.35
CA GLU A 240 -5.80 -7.02 25.03
C GLU A 240 -6.93 -7.68 24.23
N LYS A 241 -7.44 -7.01 23.19
CA LYS A 241 -8.51 -7.53 22.31
C LYS A 241 -7.98 -8.29 21.09
N ILE A 242 -6.66 -8.39 20.92
CA ILE A 242 -6.02 -9.19 19.87
C ILE A 242 -5.59 -10.54 20.45
N GLN A 243 -5.84 -11.64 19.71
CA GLN A 243 -5.33 -12.96 20.06
C GLN A 243 -3.79 -12.95 20.09
N LYS A 244 -3.20 -13.63 21.07
CA LYS A 244 -1.75 -13.74 21.19
C LYS A 244 -1.18 -14.66 20.09
N GLY A 245 0.10 -14.48 19.77
CA GLY A 245 0.77 -15.25 18.72
C GLY A 245 0.50 -14.67 17.33
N ILE A 246 0.94 -13.42 17.12
CA ILE A 246 0.80 -12.73 15.82
C ILE A 246 1.52 -13.55 14.74
N GLN A 247 0.78 -14.00 13.73
CA GLN A 247 1.36 -14.70 12.60
C GLN A 247 2.22 -13.71 11.82
N THR A 248 3.50 -14.02 11.72
CA THR A 248 4.48 -13.19 11.03
C THR A 248 5.03 -13.96 9.84
N GLU A 249 4.78 -13.45 8.65
CA GLU A 249 5.33 -13.97 7.39
C GLU A 249 6.41 -13.05 6.87
N GLU A 250 7.51 -13.64 6.39
CA GLU A 250 8.65 -12.94 5.81
C GLU A 250 8.84 -13.36 4.35
N LYS A 251 9.05 -12.38 3.46
CA LYS A 251 9.54 -12.63 2.11
C LYS A 251 10.75 -11.75 1.78
N THR A 252 11.84 -12.39 1.36
CA THR A 252 13.02 -11.70 0.85
C THR A 252 12.82 -11.33 -0.61
N CYS A 253 13.13 -10.07 -0.97
CA CYS A 253 13.19 -9.59 -2.34
C CYS A 253 14.61 -9.16 -2.69
N PHE A 254 15.15 -9.67 -3.79
CA PHE A 254 16.49 -9.35 -4.28
C PHE A 254 16.44 -8.19 -5.27
N LEU A 255 17.41 -7.27 -5.18
CA LEU A 255 17.51 -6.10 -6.03
C LEU A 255 18.48 -6.35 -7.20
N GLY A 256 18.18 -5.79 -8.36
CA GLY A 256 19.07 -5.76 -9.51
C GLY A 256 18.56 -6.60 -10.68
N LYS A 257 19.11 -6.35 -11.86
CA LYS A 257 18.73 -7.01 -13.12
C LYS A 257 19.02 -8.51 -13.08
N TRP A 258 20.07 -8.91 -12.37
CA TRP A 258 20.41 -10.32 -12.15
C TRP A 258 19.30 -11.11 -11.46
N ALA A 259 18.44 -10.46 -10.66
CA ALA A 259 17.29 -11.08 -9.99
C ALA A 259 16.01 -11.09 -10.85
N GLY A 260 16.17 -10.93 -12.18
CA GLY A 260 15.07 -10.95 -13.14
C GLY A 260 14.19 -9.70 -13.06
N ASP A 261 12.96 -9.82 -13.58
CA ASP A 261 12.05 -8.66 -13.67
C ASP A 261 11.59 -8.15 -12.32
N LEU A 262 11.45 -9.04 -11.31
CA LEU A 262 11.11 -8.61 -9.95
C LEU A 262 12.23 -7.75 -9.33
N GLY A 263 13.50 -8.11 -9.56
CA GLY A 263 14.63 -7.32 -9.08
C GLY A 263 14.78 -5.96 -9.78
N LYS A 264 14.39 -5.86 -11.06
CA LYS A 264 14.31 -4.56 -11.76
C LYS A 264 13.23 -3.66 -11.17
N MET A 265 12.04 -4.23 -10.92
CA MET A 265 10.93 -3.50 -10.28
C MET A 265 11.31 -3.02 -8.87
N ALA A 266 12.02 -3.85 -8.10
CA ALA A 266 12.49 -3.48 -6.77
C ALA A 266 13.42 -2.27 -6.81
N VAL A 267 14.37 -2.23 -7.76
CA VAL A 267 15.29 -1.09 -7.92
C VAL A 267 14.52 0.18 -8.31
N GLU A 268 13.52 0.08 -9.20
CA GLU A 268 12.67 1.22 -9.59
C GLU A 268 11.86 1.75 -8.38
N ASP A 269 11.17 0.88 -7.64
CA ASP A 269 10.36 1.28 -6.47
C ASP A 269 11.22 1.95 -5.39
N ILE A 270 12.37 1.37 -5.08
CA ILE A 270 13.29 1.90 -4.06
C ILE A 270 13.94 3.22 -4.51
N ALA A 271 14.34 3.34 -5.79
CA ALA A 271 14.89 4.60 -6.31
C ALA A 271 13.87 5.74 -6.29
N ASN A 272 12.59 5.44 -6.55
CA ASN A 272 11.50 6.41 -6.39
C ASN A 272 11.34 6.81 -4.91
N GLY A 273 11.43 5.86 -3.99
CA GLY A 273 11.46 6.14 -2.55
C GLY A 273 12.60 7.09 -2.15
N TRP A 274 13.83 6.82 -2.60
CA TRP A 274 14.98 7.69 -2.37
C TRP A 274 14.79 9.09 -2.96
N THR A 275 14.19 9.19 -4.14
CA THR A 275 13.91 10.48 -4.80
C THR A 275 12.92 11.30 -3.97
N ALA A 276 11.87 10.66 -3.47
CA ALA A 276 10.80 11.34 -2.73
C ALA A 276 11.26 11.92 -1.38
N ILE A 277 12.22 11.27 -0.74
CA ILE A 277 12.77 11.71 0.54
C ILE A 277 14.05 12.56 0.40
N LYS A 278 14.42 12.92 -0.84
CA LYS A 278 15.63 13.70 -1.15
C LYS A 278 15.73 14.99 -0.34
N ALA A 279 14.69 15.81 -0.31
CA ALA A 279 14.73 17.11 0.36
C ALA A 279 15.03 16.99 1.88
N PRO A 280 14.30 16.18 2.67
CA PRO A 280 14.64 16.01 4.08
C PRO A 280 15.98 15.30 4.30
N LEU A 281 16.33 14.27 3.53
CA LEU A 281 17.57 13.52 3.77
C LEU A 281 18.82 14.29 3.35
N SER A 282 18.83 14.96 2.19
CA SER A 282 19.97 15.81 1.77
C SER A 282 20.27 16.88 2.82
N LYS A 283 19.23 17.52 3.37
CA LYS A 283 19.37 18.48 4.48
C LYS A 283 19.93 17.84 5.74
N ALA A 284 19.41 16.67 6.14
CA ALA A 284 19.89 15.95 7.33
C ALA A 284 21.36 15.51 7.18
N MET A 285 21.76 15.11 5.97
CA MET A 285 23.12 14.70 5.63
C MET A 285 24.06 15.87 5.31
N LYS A 286 23.56 17.12 5.31
CA LYS A 286 24.28 18.33 4.91
C LYS A 286 24.88 18.25 3.50
N LEU A 287 24.13 17.65 2.57
CA LEU A 287 24.51 17.48 1.17
C LEU A 287 23.80 18.50 0.28
N LYS A 288 24.48 18.88 -0.79
CA LYS A 288 23.84 19.55 -1.94
C LYS A 288 22.93 18.57 -2.66
N SER A 289 21.93 19.11 -3.36
CA SER A 289 20.97 18.34 -4.15
C SER A 289 21.64 17.36 -5.12
N GLN A 290 22.66 17.82 -5.84
CA GLN A 290 23.41 17.00 -6.81
C GLN A 290 24.22 15.88 -6.14
N GLU A 291 24.84 16.15 -4.98
CA GLU A 291 25.60 15.13 -4.24
C GLU A 291 24.68 13.98 -3.79
N TYR A 292 23.43 14.29 -3.41
CA TYR A 292 22.44 13.26 -3.10
C TYR A 292 22.06 12.42 -4.32
N ASP A 293 21.86 13.04 -5.48
CA ASP A 293 21.54 12.30 -6.73
C ASP A 293 22.65 11.34 -7.14
N GLU A 294 23.91 11.72 -6.90
CA GLU A 294 25.07 10.86 -7.12
C GLU A 294 25.06 9.65 -6.17
N LEU A 295 24.61 9.81 -4.92
CA LEU A 295 24.44 8.67 -4.00
C LEU A 295 23.35 7.71 -4.48
N VAL A 296 22.19 8.22 -4.90
CA VAL A 296 21.09 7.37 -5.43
C VAL A 296 21.51 6.64 -6.70
N THR A 297 22.27 7.31 -7.58
CA THR A 297 22.84 6.69 -8.77
C THR A 297 23.85 5.58 -8.41
N THR A 298 24.64 5.80 -7.36
CA THR A 298 25.64 4.83 -6.90
C THR A 298 24.97 3.64 -6.21
N PHE A 299 23.91 3.86 -5.43
CA PHE A 299 23.05 2.80 -4.88
C PHE A 299 22.62 1.82 -5.98
N ALA A 300 22.09 2.30 -7.10
CA ALA A 300 21.65 1.45 -8.21
C ALA A 300 22.78 0.60 -8.82
N LYS A 301 24.04 1.02 -8.71
CA LYS A 301 25.22 0.25 -9.14
C LYS A 301 25.63 -0.77 -8.08
N GLU A 302 25.65 -0.38 -6.82
CA GLU A 302 26.01 -1.25 -5.69
C GLU A 302 25.07 -2.46 -5.59
N VAL A 303 23.76 -2.25 -5.74
CA VAL A 303 22.78 -3.34 -5.63
C VAL A 303 22.93 -4.40 -6.72
N GLU A 304 23.38 -4.00 -7.91
CA GLU A 304 23.67 -4.92 -9.02
C GLU A 304 24.90 -5.79 -8.74
N GLN A 305 25.91 -5.22 -8.07
CA GLN A 305 27.19 -5.90 -7.80
C GLN A 305 27.10 -6.81 -6.57
N ASN A 306 26.46 -6.33 -5.51
CA ASN A 306 26.52 -6.96 -4.19
C ASN A 306 25.40 -7.97 -3.95
N ARG A 307 24.48 -8.14 -4.92
CA ARG A 307 23.29 -9.00 -4.78
C ARG A 307 22.49 -8.64 -3.54
N THR A 308 22.22 -7.35 -3.40
CA THR A 308 21.50 -6.76 -2.27
C THR A 308 20.08 -7.30 -2.20
N SER A 309 19.53 -7.43 -0.99
CA SER A 309 18.13 -7.82 -0.75
C SER A 309 17.50 -7.03 0.40
N PHE A 310 16.19 -7.10 0.53
CA PHE A 310 15.42 -6.59 1.68
C PHE A 310 14.31 -7.57 2.04
N LYS A 311 13.75 -7.39 3.23
CA LYS A 311 12.64 -8.21 3.74
C LYS A 311 11.34 -7.44 3.69
N ASN A 312 10.29 -8.21 3.44
CA ASN A 312 8.91 -7.79 3.41
C ASN A 312 8.16 -8.61 4.44
N TRP A 313 7.24 -7.97 5.15
CA TRP A 313 6.55 -8.55 6.28
C TRP A 313 5.04 -8.49 6.09
N ARG A 314 4.36 -9.55 6.50
CA ARG A 314 2.93 -9.53 6.80
C ARG A 314 2.72 -9.98 8.23
N PHE A 315 2.01 -9.16 8.99
CA PHE A 315 1.61 -9.44 10.36
C PHE A 315 0.10 -9.65 10.36
N VAL A 316 -0.31 -10.87 10.69
CA VAL A 316 -1.70 -11.31 10.66
C VAL A 316 -2.14 -11.59 12.10
N ALA A 317 -3.29 -11.05 12.47
CA ALA A 317 -3.89 -11.27 13.78
C ALA A 317 -5.40 -11.38 13.67
N GLN A 318 -6.01 -12.00 14.69
CA GLN A 318 -7.46 -12.07 14.82
C GLN A 318 -7.89 -11.31 16.07
N LYS A 319 -8.95 -10.51 15.95
CA LYS A 319 -9.61 -9.94 17.13
C LYS A 319 -10.28 -11.05 17.93
N ILE A 320 -10.13 -11.05 19.25
CA ILE A 320 -10.75 -12.03 20.14
C ILE A 320 -12.26 -12.04 19.89
N GLY A 321 -12.82 -13.24 19.69
CA GLY A 321 -14.26 -13.42 19.52
C GLY A 321 -15.02 -13.07 20.80
N SER A 322 -16.29 -12.71 20.69
CA SER A 322 -17.14 -12.65 21.87
C SER A 322 -17.24 -14.06 22.43
N THR A 323 -16.74 -14.28 23.65
CA THR A 323 -17.06 -15.50 24.39
C THR A 323 -18.57 -15.55 24.54
N SER A 324 -19.23 -16.55 23.94
CA SER A 324 -20.61 -16.86 24.28
C SER A 324 -20.64 -17.22 25.77
N THR A 325 -21.28 -16.37 26.58
CA THR A 325 -21.62 -16.64 27.99
C THR A 325 -22.67 -17.75 28.10
N SER A 326 -22.41 -18.93 27.54
CA SER A 326 -23.37 -20.04 27.48
C SER A 326 -22.93 -21.31 28.20
N ASP A 327 -21.83 -21.31 28.95
CA ASP A 327 -21.41 -22.48 29.76
C ASP A 327 -21.22 -22.15 31.25
N ILE A 328 -22.12 -21.35 31.84
CA ILE A 328 -22.36 -21.41 33.28
C ILE A 328 -23.59 -22.29 33.49
N THR A 329 -23.42 -23.59 33.27
CA THR A 329 -24.39 -24.58 33.75
C THR A 329 -24.25 -24.64 35.26
N ILE A 330 -25.14 -23.94 35.95
CA ILE A 330 -25.33 -24.01 37.39
C ILE A 330 -25.58 -25.48 37.73
N THR A 331 -24.58 -26.16 38.28
CA THR A 331 -24.79 -27.47 38.91
C THR A 331 -25.30 -27.17 40.32
N THR A 332 -26.62 -27.09 40.44
CA THR A 332 -27.32 -27.13 41.73
C THR A 332 -27.58 -28.61 42.04
N THR A 333 -27.01 -29.11 43.13
CA THR A 333 -27.49 -30.25 43.94
C THR A 333 -26.47 -30.47 45.07
N ALA A 334 -26.82 -30.82 46.29
CA ALA A 334 -28.03 -30.78 47.11
C ALA A 334 -27.55 -30.97 48.56
#